data_AF-A0A7S4VE31-F1
#
_entry.id   AF-A0A7S4VE31-F1
#
_cell.length_a   1.000
_cell.length_b   1.000
_cell.length_c   1.000
_cell.angle_alpha   90.00
_cell.angle_beta   90.00
_cell.angle_gamma   90.00
#
_symmetry.space_group_name_H-M   'P 1'
#
loop_
_entity.id
_entity.type
_entity.pdbx_description
1 polymer ?
#
loop_
_entity_poly.entity_id
_entity_poly.type
_entity_poly.pdbx_seq_one_letter_code
_entity_poly.pdbx_strand_id
1 'polypeptide(L)'
;FWLKASCQGSTPHHSPLLLGLLRLSAMAGEPDAKRARVEDPTVEETMKILKEQDKAAKPAYAINLNNFLDKDSETCSLHALVNHHVSVLQGLAKLGTDALSHRKVNTVRDLANWKFFKIARGLVACELAEESGKRDTAADMNINKALDKEWETKTLAEILDAPVSALQGLTPKDDEHFAKLQVKSIRDLGNWKYARWAEAICDLAEFESIEHHST
;
A
#
# COMPACT_ATOMS: atom_id res chain seq x y z
N PHE A 1 -49.43 -33.08 26.48
CA PHE A 1 -48.35 -33.93 27.00
C PHE A 1 -47.05 -33.14 26.84
N TRP A 2 -46.57 -32.39 27.85
CA TRP A 2 -45.70 -32.84 28.96
C TRP A 2 -44.52 -33.69 28.42
N LEU A 3 -43.21 -33.44 28.65
CA LEU A 3 -42.49 -32.56 29.59
C LEU A 3 -40.97 -32.51 29.24
N LYS A 4 -40.31 -31.44 29.73
CA LYS A 4 -38.89 -31.15 30.12
C LYS A 4 -37.93 -32.37 30.33
N ALA A 5 -36.59 -32.28 30.41
CA ALA A 5 -35.63 -31.27 30.89
C ALA A 5 -34.19 -31.68 30.46
N SER A 6 -33.29 -30.77 30.06
CA SER A 6 -32.19 -30.10 30.82
C SER A 6 -30.96 -30.94 31.25
N CYS A 7 -29.75 -30.47 30.89
CA CYS A 7 -28.57 -30.22 31.76
C CYS A 7 -27.40 -29.62 30.92
N GLN A 8 -27.02 -28.35 31.13
CA GLN A 8 -25.78 -27.84 31.80
C GLN A 8 -24.46 -28.16 31.06
N GLY A 9 -23.45 -27.30 30.84
CA GLY A 9 -23.10 -25.87 31.03
C GLY A 9 -22.10 -25.52 29.89
N SER A 10 -21.49 -24.36 29.67
CA SER A 10 -20.93 -23.33 30.53
C SER A 10 -20.59 -22.07 29.69
N THR A 11 -21.07 -20.91 30.14
CA THR A 11 -20.56 -19.52 30.01
C THR A 11 -20.00 -18.97 28.67
N PRO A 12 -20.64 -17.93 28.09
CA PRO A 12 -19.95 -16.88 27.34
C PRO A 12 -19.59 -15.70 28.25
N HIS A 13 -18.36 -15.18 28.13
CA HIS A 13 -17.93 -13.93 28.76
C HIS A 13 -18.70 -12.75 28.14
N HIS A 14 -19.61 -12.16 28.91
CA HIS A 14 -20.13 -10.82 28.69
C HIS A 14 -19.30 -9.83 29.52
N SER A 15 -18.70 -8.83 28.88
CA SER A 15 -18.29 -7.58 29.52
C SER A 15 -19.51 -6.67 29.67
N PRO A 16 -19.83 -6.15 30.87
CA PRO A 16 -20.78 -5.06 31.00
C PRO A 16 -20.06 -3.76 31.39
N LEU A 17 -20.09 -2.80 30.46
CA LEU A 17 -20.22 -1.40 30.81
C LEU A 17 -21.63 -1.20 31.37
N LEU A 18 -21.76 -0.69 32.60
CA LEU A 18 -22.70 0.35 33.07
C LEU A 18 -22.96 0.27 34.58
N LEU A 19 -23.01 1.46 35.18
CA LEU A 19 -23.75 1.85 36.38
C LEU A 19 -23.32 1.26 37.74
N GLY A 20 -22.52 2.04 38.46
CA GLY A 20 -22.47 2.03 39.92
C GLY A 20 -23.12 3.30 40.49
N LEU A 21 -24.46 3.33 40.53
CA LEU A 21 -25.24 4.31 41.30
C LEU A 21 -25.54 3.73 42.70
N LEU A 22 -25.35 4.55 43.73
CA LEU A 22 -25.78 4.37 45.13
C LEU A 22 -25.34 3.13 45.91
N ARG A 23 -24.42 3.34 46.87
CA ARG A 23 -24.58 2.79 48.22
C ARG A 23 -24.51 3.92 49.25
N LEU A 24 -25.68 4.20 49.83
CA LEU A 24 -25.85 4.92 51.08
C LEU A 24 -25.62 3.91 52.21
N SER A 25 -24.61 4.12 53.05
CA SER A 25 -24.58 3.54 54.40
C SER A 25 -23.68 4.38 55.31
N ALA A 26 -24.06 4.44 56.57
CA ALA A 26 -23.83 5.54 57.48
C ALA A 26 -22.58 5.38 58.36
N MET A 27 -21.95 6.54 58.64
CA MET A 27 -21.39 7.01 59.91
C MET A 27 -20.50 6.06 60.74
N ALA A 28 -19.18 6.31 60.69
CA ALA A 28 -18.27 6.10 61.82
C ALA A 28 -17.05 7.05 61.74
N GLY A 29 -16.96 7.98 62.69
CA GLY A 29 -15.75 8.60 63.26
C GLY A 29 -14.65 9.10 62.31
N GLU A 30 -14.67 10.40 62.03
CA GLU A 30 -13.62 11.12 61.30
C GLU A 30 -12.69 11.82 62.31
N PRO A 31 -11.39 11.46 62.43
CA PRO A 31 -10.41 12.36 63.01
C PRO A 31 -10.02 13.38 61.94
N ASP A 32 -10.02 14.66 62.30
CA ASP A 32 -9.62 15.83 61.51
C ASP A 32 -8.23 15.65 60.85
N ALA A 33 -8.19 14.95 59.73
CA ALA A 33 -7.10 15.02 58.77
C ALA A 33 -7.49 16.10 57.79
N LYS A 34 -6.84 17.27 57.86
CA LYS A 34 -6.89 18.31 56.83
C LYS A 34 -6.55 17.68 55.48
N ARG A 35 -7.56 17.20 54.75
CA ARG A 35 -7.44 16.88 53.33
C ARG A 35 -7.16 18.21 52.65
N ALA A 36 -5.90 18.42 52.27
CA ALA A 36 -5.59 19.43 51.28
C ALA A 36 -6.52 19.18 50.09
N ARG A 37 -7.39 20.15 49.79
CA ARG A 37 -8.21 20.12 48.59
C ARG A 37 -7.23 20.14 47.43
N VAL A 38 -7.00 19.00 46.79
CA VAL A 38 -6.32 18.97 45.50
C VAL A 38 -7.25 19.75 44.58
N GLU A 39 -6.80 20.93 44.15
CA GLU A 39 -7.56 21.74 43.20
C GLU A 39 -7.66 20.94 41.90
N ASP A 40 -8.86 20.83 41.35
CA ASP A 40 -9.08 20.15 40.08
C ASP A 40 -8.24 20.88 39.01
N PRO A 41 -7.46 20.15 38.20
CA PRO A 41 -6.58 20.77 37.23
C PRO A 41 -7.39 21.66 36.30
N THR A 42 -6.84 22.83 35.99
CA THR A 42 -7.47 23.74 35.03
C THR A 42 -7.60 23.03 33.68
N VAL A 43 -8.55 23.46 32.84
CA VAL A 43 -8.70 22.91 31.47
C VAL A 43 -7.38 22.96 30.69
N GLU A 44 -6.56 23.98 30.96
CA GLU A 44 -5.25 24.19 30.35
C GLU A 44 -4.18 23.22 30.86
N GLU A 45 -4.15 22.93 32.16
CA GLU A 45 -3.32 21.86 32.73
C GLU A 45 -3.80 20.48 32.28
N THR A 46 -5.10 20.28 32.16
CA THR A 46 -5.69 19.02 31.66
C THR A 46 -5.29 18.80 30.20
N MET A 47 -5.34 19.84 29.37
CA MET A 47 -4.85 19.83 27.98
C MET A 47 -3.34 19.57 27.90
N LYS A 48 -2.57 20.12 28.84
CA LYS A 48 -1.13 19.93 28.91
C LYS A 48 -0.77 18.50 29.30
N ILE A 49 -1.47 17.93 30.29
CA ILE A 49 -1.32 16.53 30.72
C ILE A 49 -1.70 15.58 29.59
N LEU A 50 -2.81 15.83 28.87
CA LEU A 50 -3.19 15.02 27.71
C LEU A 50 -2.15 15.08 26.59
N LYS A 51 -1.59 16.27 26.30
CA LYS A 51 -0.49 16.43 25.32
C LYS A 51 0.82 15.78 25.78
N GLU A 52 1.11 15.77 27.08
CA GLU A 52 2.29 15.12 27.67
C GLU A 52 2.11 13.59 27.73
N GLN A 53 0.89 13.10 27.92
CA GLN A 53 0.52 11.69 27.83
C GLN A 53 0.55 11.17 26.39
N ASP A 54 0.13 11.98 25.40
CA ASP A 54 0.31 11.67 23.96
C ASP A 54 1.79 11.74 23.53
N LYS A 55 2.63 12.44 24.31
CA LYS A 55 4.09 12.46 24.18
C LYS A 55 4.78 11.30 24.91
N ALA A 56 4.05 10.50 25.71
CA ALA A 56 4.60 9.26 26.23
C ALA A 56 4.94 8.38 25.03
N ALA A 57 6.25 8.11 24.84
CA ALA A 57 6.88 7.61 23.62
C ALA A 57 5.95 6.75 22.76
N LYS A 58 5.40 7.36 21.70
CA LYS A 58 4.67 6.63 20.65
C LYS A 58 5.52 5.41 20.25
N PRO A 59 4.91 4.22 20.12
CA PRO A 59 5.64 2.99 19.86
C PRO A 59 6.46 3.12 18.56
N ALA A 60 7.65 2.51 18.54
CA ALA A 60 8.48 2.46 17.34
C ALA A 60 7.69 1.83 16.17
N TYR A 61 7.79 2.44 14.99
CA TYR A 61 7.10 1.95 13.80
C TYR A 61 7.59 0.55 13.43
N ALA A 62 6.65 -0.39 13.23
CA ALA A 62 6.96 -1.80 12.93
C ALA A 62 6.95 -2.13 11.43
N ILE A 63 6.38 -1.26 10.58
CA ILE A 63 6.36 -1.47 9.13
C ILE A 63 7.79 -1.50 8.58
N ASN A 64 8.12 -2.50 7.77
CA ASN A 64 9.45 -2.72 7.23
C ASN A 64 9.34 -3.16 5.75
N LEU A 65 9.99 -2.41 4.86
CA LEU A 65 10.04 -2.67 3.42
C LEU A 65 11.47 -3.00 2.94
N ASN A 66 12.33 -3.53 3.81
CA ASN A 66 13.75 -3.76 3.52
C ASN A 66 13.97 -4.68 2.31
N ASN A 67 13.05 -5.59 2.01
CA ASN A 67 13.14 -6.45 0.82
C ASN A 67 12.82 -5.71 -0.51
N PHE A 68 12.28 -4.49 -0.45
CA PHE A 68 12.02 -3.64 -1.62
C PHE A 68 13.24 -2.77 -1.93
N LEU A 69 14.07 -2.49 -0.91
CA LEU A 69 15.03 -1.39 -0.92
C LEU A 69 16.46 -1.89 -0.81
N ASP A 70 17.37 -1.18 -1.46
CA ASP A 70 18.79 -1.35 -1.18
C ASP A 70 19.12 -0.98 0.27
N LYS A 71 20.27 -1.46 0.75
CA LYS A 71 20.63 -1.37 2.18
C LYS A 71 20.74 0.08 2.66
N ASP A 72 21.18 0.96 1.77
CA ASP A 72 21.43 2.37 2.06
C ASP A 72 20.13 3.20 2.10
N SER A 73 19.03 2.67 1.56
CA SER A 73 17.73 3.37 1.55
C SER A 73 16.71 2.81 2.55
N GLU A 74 17.04 1.77 3.33
CA GLU A 74 16.13 1.13 4.30
C GLU A 74 15.59 2.11 5.38
N THR A 75 16.30 3.20 5.66
CA THR A 75 15.91 4.20 6.68
C THR A 75 15.21 5.42 6.09
N CYS A 76 15.01 5.47 4.77
CA CYS A 76 14.36 6.61 4.11
C CYS A 76 12.85 6.55 4.29
N SER A 77 12.22 7.73 4.39
CA SER A 77 10.76 7.84 4.30
C SER A 77 10.27 7.55 2.89
N LEU A 78 9.01 7.13 2.76
CA LEU A 78 8.38 6.92 1.46
C LEU A 78 8.37 8.22 0.63
N HIS A 79 8.13 9.37 1.26
CA HIS A 79 8.22 10.69 0.64
C HIS A 79 9.60 11.03 0.07
N ALA A 80 10.69 10.56 0.69
CA ALA A 80 12.02 10.74 0.15
C ALA A 80 12.26 9.77 -1.03
N LEU A 81 11.90 8.49 -0.83
CA LEU A 81 12.13 7.40 -1.78
C LEU A 81 11.51 7.65 -3.15
N VAL A 82 10.31 8.25 -3.23
CA VAL A 82 9.66 8.54 -4.52
C VAL A 82 10.54 9.36 -5.47
N ASN A 83 11.41 10.22 -4.94
CA ASN A 83 12.29 11.08 -5.76
C ASN A 83 13.71 10.52 -5.89
N HIS A 84 14.02 9.39 -5.24
CA HIS A 84 15.31 8.73 -5.39
C HIS A 84 15.43 8.04 -6.74
N HIS A 85 16.67 7.78 -7.14
CA HIS A 85 16.98 7.04 -8.36
C HIS A 85 16.46 5.60 -8.28
N VAL A 86 15.98 5.02 -9.39
CA VAL A 86 15.40 3.65 -9.43
C VAL A 86 16.33 2.55 -8.91
N SER A 87 17.63 2.81 -8.84
CA SER A 87 18.61 1.88 -8.25
C SER A 87 18.36 1.58 -6.78
N VAL A 88 17.57 2.40 -6.06
CA VAL A 88 17.19 2.10 -4.67
C VAL A 88 16.31 0.85 -4.56
N LEU A 89 15.75 0.35 -5.67
CA LEU A 89 14.98 -0.89 -5.68
C LEU A 89 15.91 -2.09 -5.69
N GLN A 90 15.88 -2.88 -4.61
CA GLN A 90 16.79 -4.02 -4.44
C GLN A 90 16.66 -5.03 -5.58
N GLY A 91 17.79 -5.41 -6.18
CA GLY A 91 17.85 -6.40 -7.26
C GLY A 91 17.71 -5.81 -8.66
N LEU A 92 17.45 -4.51 -8.79
CA LEU A 92 17.59 -3.79 -10.05
C LEU A 92 19.07 -3.45 -10.27
N ALA A 93 19.81 -4.39 -10.87
CA ALA A 93 21.23 -4.22 -11.18
C ALA A 93 21.48 -3.05 -12.15
N LYS A 94 22.74 -2.65 -12.32
CA LYS A 94 23.17 -1.60 -13.27
C LYS A 94 22.58 -1.79 -14.69
N LEU A 95 22.44 -3.04 -15.14
CA LEU A 95 21.84 -3.34 -16.44
C LEU A 95 20.36 -2.91 -16.53
N GLY A 96 19.63 -2.97 -15.41
CA GLY A 96 18.24 -2.51 -15.34
C GLY A 96 18.10 -1.00 -15.30
N THR A 97 19.01 -0.32 -14.61
CA THR A 97 19.02 1.14 -14.59
C THR A 97 19.36 1.69 -15.98
N ASP A 98 20.34 1.10 -16.68
CA ASP A 98 20.74 1.54 -18.02
C ASP A 98 19.59 1.42 -19.05
N ALA A 99 18.81 0.33 -19.00
CA ALA A 99 17.65 0.11 -19.86
C ALA A 99 16.55 1.16 -19.65
N LEU A 100 16.28 1.51 -18.38
CA LEU A 100 15.27 2.50 -18.00
C LEU A 100 15.71 3.93 -18.35
N SER A 101 16.99 4.26 -18.12
CA SER A 101 17.53 5.59 -18.43
C SER A 101 17.46 5.94 -19.91
N HIS A 102 17.56 4.96 -20.83
CA HIS A 102 17.32 5.19 -22.26
C HIS A 102 15.95 5.80 -22.55
N ARG A 103 14.94 5.44 -21.73
CA ARG A 103 13.57 5.94 -21.82
C ARG A 103 13.26 7.05 -20.83
N LYS A 104 14.30 7.66 -20.23
CA LYS A 104 14.21 8.75 -19.24
C LYS A 104 13.42 8.35 -17.99
N VAL A 105 13.47 7.07 -17.60
CA VAL A 105 12.90 6.58 -16.35
C VAL A 105 14.04 6.50 -15.34
N ASN A 106 14.20 7.52 -14.50
CA ASN A 106 15.35 7.62 -13.61
C ASN A 106 14.97 7.53 -12.13
N THR A 107 13.78 7.99 -11.75
CA THR A 107 13.32 7.97 -10.35
C THR A 107 12.26 6.90 -10.11
N VAL A 108 12.06 6.53 -8.82
CA VAL A 108 10.97 5.64 -8.41
C VAL A 108 9.62 6.17 -8.93
N ARG A 109 9.40 7.49 -8.81
CA ARG A 109 8.21 8.16 -9.35
C ARG A 109 8.09 8.06 -10.87
N ASP A 110 9.18 8.17 -11.62
CA ASP A 110 9.16 8.01 -13.07
C ASP A 110 8.71 6.59 -13.44
N LEU A 111 9.23 5.58 -12.75
CA LEU A 111 8.90 4.18 -13.01
C LEU A 111 7.44 3.87 -12.65
N ALA A 112 6.97 4.36 -11.52
CA ALA A 112 5.56 4.25 -11.10
C ALA A 112 4.60 4.91 -12.10
N ASN A 113 5.01 6.05 -12.66
CA ASN A 113 4.19 6.81 -13.61
C ASN A 113 4.45 6.48 -15.08
N TRP A 114 5.24 5.45 -15.35
CA TRP A 114 5.65 5.12 -16.70
C TRP A 114 4.46 4.61 -17.53
N LYS A 115 4.18 5.30 -18.64
CA LYS A 115 3.01 5.04 -19.51
C LYS A 115 2.88 3.57 -19.88
N PHE A 116 3.97 2.94 -20.32
CA PHE A 116 3.95 1.57 -20.84
C PHE A 116 3.66 0.54 -19.76
N PHE A 117 4.23 0.73 -18.57
CA PHE A 117 3.89 -0.09 -17.41
C PHE A 117 2.41 0.04 -17.03
N LYS A 118 1.87 1.27 -16.98
CA LYS A 118 0.45 1.50 -16.66
C LYS A 118 -0.49 0.79 -17.65
N ILE A 119 -0.18 0.85 -18.95
CA ILE A 119 -0.94 0.15 -19.99
C ILE A 119 -0.86 -1.37 -19.78
N ALA A 120 0.35 -1.92 -19.68
CA ALA A 120 0.57 -3.35 -19.52
C ALA A 120 -0.12 -3.91 -18.26
N ARG A 121 0.00 -3.18 -17.15
CA ARG A 121 -0.67 -3.50 -15.88
C ARG A 121 -2.19 -3.52 -16.02
N GLY A 122 -2.75 -2.53 -16.71
CA GLY A 122 -4.19 -2.46 -16.99
C GLY A 122 -4.66 -3.65 -17.83
N LEU A 123 -3.89 -4.04 -18.86
CA LEU A 123 -4.20 -5.19 -19.70
C LEU A 123 -4.21 -6.50 -18.90
N VAL A 124 -3.20 -6.72 -18.05
CA VAL A 124 -3.16 -7.88 -17.15
C VAL A 124 -4.36 -7.89 -16.20
N ALA A 125 -4.79 -6.74 -15.69
CA ALA A 125 -5.96 -6.66 -14.83
C ALA A 125 -7.26 -7.01 -15.58
N CYS A 126 -7.40 -6.55 -16.83
CA CYS A 126 -8.57 -6.84 -17.66
C CYS A 126 -8.66 -8.31 -18.10
N GLU A 127 -7.53 -9.01 -18.21
CA GLU A 127 -7.49 -10.41 -18.64
C GLU A 127 -8.37 -11.31 -17.77
N LEU A 128 -8.42 -11.04 -16.46
CA LEU A 128 -9.24 -11.80 -15.52
C LEU A 128 -10.75 -11.71 -15.81
N ALA A 129 -11.17 -10.70 -16.58
CA ALA A 129 -12.55 -10.46 -16.95
C ALA A 129 -12.86 -10.81 -18.42
N GLU A 130 -11.87 -11.25 -19.21
CA GLU A 130 -12.09 -11.55 -20.64
C GLU A 130 -12.82 -12.89 -20.83
N GLU A 131 -13.92 -12.86 -21.59
CA GLU A 131 -14.59 -14.06 -22.08
C GLU A 131 -14.13 -14.37 -23.52
N SER A 132 -13.29 -15.40 -23.66
CA SER A 132 -12.71 -15.78 -24.95
C SER A 132 -13.79 -16.04 -26.01
N GLY A 133 -13.64 -15.40 -27.18
CA GLY A 133 -14.53 -15.57 -28.33
C GLY A 133 -15.89 -14.90 -28.22
N LYS A 134 -16.17 -14.13 -27.16
CA LYS A 134 -17.48 -13.47 -26.94
C LYS A 134 -17.47 -11.95 -27.18
N ARG A 135 -16.60 -11.48 -28.07
CA ARG A 135 -16.61 -10.06 -28.46
C ARG A 135 -17.85 -9.75 -29.30
N ASP A 136 -18.67 -8.83 -28.82
CA ASP A 136 -19.76 -8.25 -29.62
C ASP A 136 -19.17 -7.38 -30.74
N THR A 137 -19.56 -7.63 -31.98
CA THR A 137 -19.11 -6.86 -33.16
C THR A 137 -19.56 -5.41 -33.14
N ALA A 138 -20.59 -5.06 -32.36
CA ALA A 138 -21.04 -3.69 -32.15
C ALA A 138 -20.28 -2.95 -31.03
N ALA A 139 -19.38 -3.63 -30.31
CA ALA A 139 -18.67 -3.02 -29.19
C ALA A 139 -17.50 -2.12 -29.65
N ASP A 140 -17.58 -0.84 -29.31
CA ASP A 140 -16.55 0.18 -29.58
C ASP A 140 -15.31 0.09 -28.67
N MET A 141 -15.34 -0.76 -27.63
CA MET A 141 -14.26 -0.87 -26.65
C MET A 141 -12.94 -1.28 -27.31
N ASN A 142 -11.93 -0.41 -27.20
CA ASN A 142 -10.60 -0.63 -27.75
C ASN A 142 -9.54 0.18 -27.00
N ILE A 143 -8.28 -0.15 -27.25
CA ILE A 143 -7.10 0.56 -26.73
C ILE A 143 -6.12 0.89 -27.86
N ASN A 144 -6.62 1.19 -29.06
CA ASN A 144 -5.79 1.31 -30.27
C ASN A 144 -4.66 2.36 -30.12
N LYS A 145 -4.90 3.43 -29.34
CA LYS A 145 -3.89 4.46 -29.02
C LYS A 145 -2.74 3.99 -28.11
N ALA A 146 -2.81 2.75 -27.62
CA ALA A 146 -1.80 2.13 -26.79
C ALA A 146 -1.00 1.07 -27.54
N LEU A 147 -1.48 0.61 -28.70
CA LEU A 147 -0.94 -0.52 -29.45
C LEU A 147 -0.35 -0.06 -30.78
N ASP A 148 0.67 -0.77 -31.24
CA ASP A 148 1.10 -0.66 -32.63
C ASP A 148 -0.02 -1.14 -33.58
N LYS A 149 -0.02 -0.63 -34.82
CA LYS A 149 -1.07 -0.84 -35.82
C LYS A 149 -1.37 -2.32 -36.05
N GLU A 150 -0.33 -3.15 -36.00
CA GLU A 150 -0.43 -4.59 -36.25
C GLU A 150 -1.18 -5.36 -35.14
N TRP A 151 -1.32 -4.75 -33.96
CA TRP A 151 -1.91 -5.37 -32.76
C TRP A 151 -3.32 -4.87 -32.43
N GLU A 152 -3.83 -3.84 -33.12
CA GLU A 152 -5.13 -3.21 -32.84
C GLU A 152 -6.34 -4.17 -32.95
N THR A 153 -6.22 -5.25 -33.74
CA THR A 153 -7.31 -6.21 -34.01
C THR A 153 -7.16 -7.54 -33.26
N LYS A 154 -6.12 -7.65 -32.44
CA LYS A 154 -5.78 -8.88 -31.71
C LYS A 154 -6.61 -9.04 -30.45
N THR A 155 -6.77 -10.28 -30.01
CA THR A 155 -7.37 -10.60 -28.71
C THR A 155 -6.48 -10.12 -27.57
N LEU A 156 -7.04 -9.92 -26.37
CA LEU A 156 -6.24 -9.47 -25.24
C LEU A 156 -5.15 -10.48 -24.86
N ALA A 157 -5.45 -11.78 -24.94
CA ALA A 157 -4.46 -12.84 -24.78
C ALA A 157 -3.29 -12.73 -25.78
N GLU A 158 -3.58 -12.55 -27.08
CA GLU A 158 -2.54 -12.34 -28.10
C GLU A 158 -1.71 -11.09 -27.82
N ILE A 159 -2.35 -9.98 -27.41
CA ILE A 159 -1.66 -8.72 -27.06
C ILE A 159 -0.75 -8.92 -25.85
N LEU A 160 -1.20 -9.64 -24.83
CA LEU A 160 -0.41 -9.87 -23.61
C LEU A 160 0.84 -10.70 -23.88
N ASP A 161 0.75 -11.66 -24.80
CA ASP A 161 1.88 -12.51 -25.19
C ASP A 161 2.79 -11.86 -26.24
N ALA A 162 2.41 -10.69 -26.75
CA ALA A 162 3.19 -9.89 -27.70
C ALA A 162 4.48 -9.33 -27.06
N PRO A 163 5.53 -9.04 -27.87
CA PRO A 163 6.71 -8.30 -27.41
C PRO A 163 6.34 -6.90 -26.91
N VAL A 164 7.21 -6.30 -26.11
CA VAL A 164 6.95 -4.99 -25.50
C VAL A 164 6.82 -3.88 -26.56
N SER A 165 7.50 -4.02 -27.70
CA SER A 165 7.38 -3.15 -28.88
C SER A 165 6.00 -3.15 -29.54
N ALA A 166 5.12 -4.10 -29.21
CA ALA A 166 3.71 -4.04 -29.61
C ALA A 166 2.96 -2.86 -28.96
N LEU A 167 3.53 -2.22 -27.94
CA LEU A 167 3.03 -0.96 -27.39
C LEU A 167 3.49 0.23 -28.24
N GLN A 168 2.53 1.09 -28.61
CA GLN A 168 2.81 2.26 -29.45
C GLN A 168 3.83 3.20 -28.81
N GLY A 169 4.98 3.38 -29.48
CA GLY A 169 6.07 4.26 -29.04
C GLY A 169 7.27 3.53 -28.44
N LEU A 170 7.24 2.19 -28.43
CA LEU A 170 8.40 1.34 -28.20
C LEU A 170 8.89 0.75 -29.52
N THR A 171 10.14 0.34 -29.53
CA THR A 171 10.85 -0.17 -30.72
C THR A 171 11.44 -1.55 -30.44
N PRO A 172 11.82 -2.33 -31.46
CA PRO A 172 12.50 -3.62 -31.24
C PRO A 172 13.78 -3.52 -30.41
N LYS A 173 14.46 -2.37 -30.44
CA LYS A 173 15.61 -2.09 -29.58
C LYS A 173 15.23 -2.04 -28.09
N ASP A 174 14.02 -1.58 -27.78
CA ASP A 174 13.50 -1.61 -26.41
C ASP A 174 13.28 -3.05 -25.95
N ASP A 175 12.79 -3.95 -26.82
CA ASP A 175 12.66 -5.37 -26.50
C ASP A 175 14.00 -6.00 -26.11
N GLU A 176 15.09 -5.68 -26.84
CA GLU A 176 16.43 -6.16 -26.50
C GLU A 176 16.91 -5.66 -25.13
N HIS A 177 16.56 -4.42 -24.75
CA HIS A 177 16.89 -3.88 -23.44
C HIS A 177 16.09 -4.55 -22.33
N PHE A 178 14.78 -4.73 -22.52
CA PHE A 178 13.90 -5.32 -21.52
C PHE A 178 14.08 -6.84 -21.38
N ALA A 179 14.48 -7.53 -22.45
CA ALA A 179 14.81 -8.95 -22.40
C ALA A 179 15.96 -9.25 -21.43
N LYS A 180 16.92 -8.33 -21.26
CA LYS A 180 18.01 -8.43 -20.27
C LYS A 180 17.47 -8.42 -18.83
N LEU A 181 16.28 -7.87 -18.63
CA LEU A 181 15.57 -7.80 -17.35
C LEU A 181 14.53 -8.92 -17.19
N GLN A 182 14.58 -9.93 -18.07
CA GLN A 182 13.60 -11.01 -18.13
C GLN A 182 12.17 -10.51 -18.42
N VAL A 183 12.04 -9.35 -19.07
CA VAL A 183 10.77 -8.81 -19.55
C VAL A 183 10.72 -8.98 -21.05
N LYS A 184 9.99 -9.99 -21.53
CA LYS A 184 9.95 -10.36 -22.95
C LYS A 184 8.60 -10.05 -23.60
N SER A 185 7.55 -9.93 -22.79
CA SER A 185 6.18 -9.70 -23.24
C SER A 185 5.52 -8.53 -22.52
N ILE A 186 4.39 -8.04 -23.07
CA ILE A 186 3.52 -7.08 -22.39
C ILE A 186 3.05 -7.64 -21.03
N ARG A 187 2.74 -8.93 -20.98
CA ARG A 187 2.39 -9.65 -19.73
C ARG A 187 3.51 -9.59 -18.69
N ASP A 188 4.75 -9.82 -19.09
CA ASP A 188 5.89 -9.72 -18.17
C ASP A 188 6.03 -8.29 -17.64
N LEU A 189 5.87 -7.29 -18.52
CA LEU A 189 5.94 -5.88 -18.13
C LEU A 189 4.84 -5.51 -17.13
N GLY A 190 3.60 -5.95 -17.36
CA GLY A 190 2.47 -5.69 -16.45
C GLY A 190 2.59 -6.37 -15.09
N ASN A 191 3.36 -7.45 -15.01
CA ASN A 191 3.68 -8.19 -13.79
C ASN A 191 5.08 -7.88 -13.23
N TRP A 192 5.76 -6.88 -13.78
CA TRP A 192 7.15 -6.61 -13.43
C TRP A 192 7.25 -6.06 -12.00
N LYS A 193 7.88 -6.85 -11.11
CA LYS A 193 7.91 -6.57 -9.67
C LYS A 193 8.45 -5.18 -9.31
N TYR A 194 9.48 -4.69 -10.01
CA TYR A 194 10.11 -3.40 -9.67
C TYR A 194 9.17 -2.22 -9.95
N ALA A 195 8.42 -2.29 -11.05
CA ALA A 195 7.44 -1.26 -11.37
C ALA A 195 6.22 -1.29 -10.44
N ARG A 196 5.81 -2.50 -10.00
CA ARG A 196 4.78 -2.67 -8.95
C ARG A 196 5.24 -2.12 -7.60
N TRP A 197 6.50 -2.34 -7.22
CA TRP A 197 7.07 -1.76 -6.00
C TRP A 197 7.12 -0.24 -6.07
N ALA A 198 7.55 0.31 -7.20
CA ALA A 198 7.57 1.76 -7.41
C ALA A 198 6.17 2.37 -7.30
N GLU A 199 5.17 1.75 -7.94
CA GLU A 199 3.76 2.14 -7.81
C GLU A 199 3.31 2.12 -6.33
N ALA A 200 3.55 1.03 -5.61
CA ALA A 200 3.18 0.92 -4.20
C ALA A 200 3.87 1.98 -3.32
N ILE A 201 5.15 2.27 -3.54
CA ILE A 201 5.88 3.31 -2.80
C ILE A 201 5.24 4.68 -3.06
N CYS A 202 4.91 5.00 -4.31
CA CYS A 202 4.26 6.26 -4.65
C CYS A 202 2.87 6.38 -4.04
N ASP A 203 2.04 5.34 -4.13
CA ASP A 203 0.68 5.34 -3.61
C ASP A 203 0.69 5.47 -2.08
N LEU A 204 1.58 4.74 -1.39
CA LEU A 204 1.67 4.77 0.07
C LEU A 204 2.33 6.05 0.61
N ALA A 205 3.23 6.68 -0.16
CA ALA A 205 3.83 7.96 0.23
C ALA A 205 2.76 9.02 0.50
N GLU A 206 1.64 9.02 -0.23
CA GLU A 206 0.53 9.98 0.00
C GLU A 206 -0.11 9.87 1.40
N PHE A 207 0.03 8.71 2.05
CA PHE A 207 -0.53 8.42 3.38
C PHE A 207 0.52 8.45 4.49
N GLU A 208 1.78 8.74 4.17
CA GLU A 208 2.85 8.81 5.17
C GLU A 208 2.77 10.14 5.94
N SER A 209 2.65 10.06 7.26
CA SER A 209 2.74 11.23 8.13
C SER A 209 4.20 11.66 8.30
N ILE A 210 4.46 12.97 8.27
CA ILE A 210 5.81 13.56 8.45
C ILE A 210 6.35 13.39 9.88
N GLU A 211 5.53 12.94 10.83
CA GLU A 211 5.95 12.63 12.20
C GLU A 211 6.85 11.38 12.25
N HIS A 212 8.13 11.52 11.94
CA HIS A 212 9.11 10.47 12.19
C HIS A 212 9.65 10.59 13.63
N HIS A 213 9.28 9.65 14.49
CA HIS A 213 9.88 9.48 15.81
C HIS A 213 11.15 8.63 15.64
N SER A 214 12.25 9.28 15.28
CA SER A 214 13.57 8.65 15.37
C SER A 214 13.84 8.36 16.85
N THR A 215 14.09 7.09 17.18
CA THR A 215 14.43 6.63 18.53
C THR A 215 15.88 6.97 18.87
#